data_AF-A0AAU8FR77-F1
#
_entry.id   AF-A0AAU8FR77-F1
#
_cell.length_a   1.000
_cell.length_b   1.000
_cell.length_c   1.000
_cell.angle_alpha   90.00
_cell.angle_beta   90.00
_cell.angle_gamma   90.00
#
_symmetry.space_group_name_H-M   'P 1'
#
loop_
_entity.id
_entity.type
_entity.pdbx_description
1 polymer ?
#
loop_
_entity_poly.entity_id
_entity_poly.type
_entity_poly.pdbx_seq_one_letter_code
_entity_poly.pdbx_strand_id
1 'polypeptide(L)' 'MSDLLIDRKMDRFEKDRTAVLLNGGGEIIWVVGLRADERFRVRNSAANVLVISIADE' A
#
# COMPACT_ATOMS: atom_id res chain seq x y z
N MET A 1 -11.80 6.45 2.17
CA MET A 1 -11.31 5.07 1.99
C MET A 1 -11.61 4.60 0.56
N SER A 2 -11.12 5.32 -0.45
CA SER A 2 -11.54 5.04 -1.84
C SER A 2 -10.55 5.40 -2.95
N ASP A 3 -9.61 6.33 -2.80
CA ASP A 3 -8.83 6.75 -3.98
C ASP A 3 -7.66 5.82 -4.38
N LEU A 4 -7.29 4.87 -3.53
CA LEU A 4 -6.28 3.85 -3.87
C LEU A 4 -6.86 2.67 -4.66
N LEU A 5 -8.16 2.40 -4.51
CA LEU A 5 -8.86 1.23 -5.08
C LEU A 5 -9.76 1.59 -6.27
N ILE A 6 -9.92 2.87 -6.59
CA ILE A 6 -10.81 3.33 -7.66
C ILE A 6 -10.12 3.34 -9.04
N ASP A 7 -8.80 3.42 -9.12
CA ASP A 7 -8.13 3.73 -10.39
C ASP A 7 -7.66 2.52 -11.21
N ARG A 8 -7.91 1.31 -10.73
CA ARG A 8 -7.91 0.13 -11.59
C ARG A 8 -9.18 -0.63 -11.32
N LYS A 9 -9.84 -1.05 -12.40
CA LYS A 9 -10.94 -2.03 -12.40
C LYS A 9 -10.46 -3.37 -11.83
N MET A 10 -9.99 -3.40 -10.59
CA MET A 10 -9.66 -4.62 -9.89
C MET A 10 -10.97 -5.35 -9.67
N ASP A 11 -11.06 -6.52 -10.30
CA ASP A 11 -12.18 -7.42 -10.10
C ASP A 11 -12.28 -7.76 -8.60
N ARG A 12 -13.48 -8.04 -8.11
CA ARG A 12 -13.75 -8.34 -6.69
C ARG A 12 -12.87 -9.49 -6.19
N PHE A 13 -12.52 -10.42 -7.08
CA PHE A 13 -11.58 -11.52 -6.84
C PHE A 13 -10.13 -11.08 -6.63
N GLU A 14 -9.67 -10.03 -7.31
CA GLU A 14 -8.32 -9.49 -7.09
C GLU A 14 -8.23 -8.80 -5.73
N LYS A 15 -9.31 -8.13 -5.30
CA LYS A 15 -9.35 -7.47 -3.98
C LYS A 15 -9.24 -8.46 -2.82
N ASP A 16 -9.89 -9.62 -2.90
CA ASP A 16 -9.81 -10.64 -1.84
C ASP A 16 -8.43 -11.32 -1.74
N ARG A 17 -7.62 -11.27 -2.81
CA ARG A 17 -6.30 -11.91 -2.86
C ARG A 17 -5.14 -10.93 -2.66
N THR A 18 -5.42 -9.63 -2.54
CA THR A 18 -4.38 -8.60 -2.45
C THR A 18 -4.06 -8.28 -1.00
N ALA A 19 -2.81 -8.53 -0.60
CA ALA A 19 -2.32 -8.09 0.69
C ALA A 19 -2.15 -6.56 0.72
N VAL A 20 -2.48 -5.95 1.85
CA VAL A 20 -2.28 -4.51 2.08
C VAL A 20 -1.53 -4.29 3.39
N LEU A 21 -0.59 -3.34 3.37
CA LEU A 21 0.04 -2.83 4.56
C LEU A 21 -0.80 -1.68 5.11
N LEU A 22 -1.20 -1.79 6.38
CA LEU A 22 -1.94 -0.77 7.10
C LEU A 22 -1.05 -0.15 8.18
N ASN A 23 -1.29 1.13 8.47
CA ASN A 23 -0.77 1.75 9.69
C ASN A 23 -1.64 1.38 10.92
N GLY A 24 -1.21 1.78 12.11
CA GLY A 24 -1.98 1.55 13.34
C GLY A 24 -3.37 2.23 13.39
N GLY A 25 -3.63 3.19 12.50
CA GLY A 25 -4.92 3.85 12.33
C GLY A 25 -5.82 3.21 11.26
N GLY A 26 -5.39 2.13 10.61
CA GLY A 26 -6.15 1.44 9.57
C GLY A 26 -6.06 2.09 8.17
N GLU A 27 -5.16 3.05 7.97
CA GLU A 27 -4.91 3.63 6.65
C GLU A 27 -3.97 2.75 5.83
N ILE A 28 -4.27 2.60 4.54
CA ILE A 28 -3.44 1.82 3.62
C ILE A 28 -2.17 2.61 3.30
N ILE A 29 -1.01 2.01 3.62
CA ILE A 29 0.32 2.51 3.27
C ILE A 29 0.74 1.93 1.91
N TRP A 30 0.51 0.64 1.69
CA TRP A 30 0.97 -0.06 0.50
C TRP A 30 0.00 -1.16 0.11
N VAL A 31 -0.37 -1.18 -1.17
CA VAL A 31 -1.05 -2.31 -1.79
C VAL A 31 0.03 -3.20 -2.41
N VAL A 32 0.25 -4.37 -1.82
CA VAL A 32 1.35 -5.28 -2.19
C VAL A 32 1.23 -5.66 -3.67
N GLY A 33 2.35 -5.60 -4.40
CA GLY A 33 2.39 -5.88 -5.84
C GLY A 33 1.79 -4.79 -6.74
N LEU A 34 1.24 -3.70 -6.17
CA LEU A 34 0.62 -2.63 -6.93
C LEU A 34 1.31 -1.28 -6.73
N ARG A 35 1.01 -0.56 -5.64
CA ARG A 35 1.57 0.78 -5.37
C ARG A 35 1.51 1.16 -3.91
N ALA A 36 2.45 1.99 -3.48
CA ALA A 36 2.41 2.68 -2.19
C ALA A 36 1.51 3.93 -2.26
N ASP A 37 0.96 4.32 -1.12
CA ASP A 37 0.20 5.56 -0.96
C ASP A 37 1.15 6.76 -0.87
N GLU A 38 0.85 7.80 -1.63
CA GLU A 38 1.63 9.02 -1.75
C GLU A 38 1.85 9.73 -0.40
N ARG A 39 0.90 9.61 0.52
CA ARG A 39 0.96 10.21 1.86
C ARG A 39 2.13 9.70 2.69
N PHE A 40 2.59 8.48 2.40
CA PHE A 40 3.72 7.83 3.09
C PHE A 40 5.00 7.82 2.24
N ARG A 41 5.04 8.58 1.13
CA ARG A 41 6.24 8.68 0.29
C ARG A 41 7.41 9.24 1.09
N VAL A 42 8.54 8.54 1.04
CA VAL A 42 9.80 9.02 1.62
C VAL A 42 10.25 10.29 0.90
N ARG A 43 10.58 11.33 1.67
CA ARG A 43 11.10 12.61 1.17
C ARG A 43 12.53 12.80 1.67
N ASN A 44 13.28 13.69 1.03
CA ASN A 44 14.67 14.02 1.43
C ASN A 44 14.78 14.53 2.88
N SER A 45 13.70 15.04 3.45
CA SER A 45 13.63 15.48 4.85
C SER A 45 13.23 14.38 5.84
N ALA A 46 13.00 13.15 5.39
CA ALA A 46 12.59 12.05 6.26
C ALA A 46 13.75 11.64 7.19
N ALA A 47 13.55 11.78 8.49
CA ALA A 47 14.55 11.42 9.50
C ALA A 47 14.64 9.90 9.74
N ASN A 48 13.50 9.20 9.63
CA ASN A 48 13.40 7.76 9.83
C ASN A 48 12.68 7.13 8.64
N VAL A 49 13.24 6.05 8.11
CA VAL A 49 12.68 5.30 6.99
C VAL A 49 12.52 3.85 7.39
N LEU A 50 11.32 3.31 7.16
CA LEU A 50 11.02 1.90 7.32
C LEU A 50 11.01 1.22 5.95
N VAL A 51 11.81 0.18 5.79
CA VAL A 51 11.85 -0.63 4.56
C VAL A 51 11.19 -1.98 4.86
N ILE A 52 10.19 -2.32 4.05
CA ILE A 52 9.46 -3.59 4.13
C ILE A 52 9.59 -4.25 2.77
N SER A 53 9.92 -5.53 2.77
CA SER A 53 9.99 -6.36 1.56
C SER A 53 9.16 -7.61 1.80
N ILE A 54 8.44 -8.03 0.77
CA ILE A 54 7.73 -9.31 0.75
C ILE A 54 8.42 -10.16 -0.30
N ALA A 55 8.84 -11.35 0.10
CA ALA A 55 9.31 -12.37 -0.81
C ALA A 55 8.15 -13.34 -1.04
N ASP A 56 7.94 -13.72 -2.30
CA ASP A 56 7.16 -14.92 -2.61
C ASP A 56 8.11 -16.12 -2.46
N GLU A 57 7.70 -17.13 -1.67
CA GLU A 57 8.39 -18.43 -1.61
C GLU A 57 8.19 -19.24 -2.89
#